data_AF-A0A1M5DD94-F1
#
_entry.id   AF-A0A1M5DD94-F1
#
_cell.length_a   1.000
_cell.length_b   1.000
_cell.length_c   1.000
_cell.angle_alpha   90.00
_cell.angle_beta   90.00
_cell.angle_gamma   90.00
#
_symmetry.space_group_name_H-M   'P 1'
#
loop_
_entity.id
_entity.type
_entity.pdbx_description
1 polymer ?
#
loop_
_entity_poly.entity_id
_entity_poly.type
_entity_poly.pdbx_seq_one_letter_code
_entity_poly.pdbx_strand_id
1 'polypeptide(L)'
;MYVLDFIWWIPKRISYYRRRSWRTVNYPDYRTDTQVAKCKSLAVSPIDINNMCNYLAFDIDSDSIEEVQAILNTLPEGTKPLVSFSGNKGFHVWIFPLQPIQTSEAIKFLKLIQDKTNIQCEIFPSSENSKCLKWPLSQHPKTKKQEVFINPINPKHEYDTLIVLEGLHSEMWRTPSEVIENFVKQYPKEEKRKAHTTSFKDNKNKKDWLGVFRHENAGFELLKMFDIKIHNTKLGKAFCCPIHKEKNPSANFIYDSNGFIAFHDWHCTKYGLDSEFYTLPELYCALKNKSEITKLDPQKHAEQAKELAFLLGYRNSVMQEVLQKWLDATKVLYKAGLLSTDFKQIIDKLINTVYTVDTIFKTLIHHEERKLWMQILCGFWQNLFDRVWVICLKKFFCEAFDKLDIAAMSNRWLARQAKVRSETANKALNLLCVLGILEKCEIVMYGNKLAADRFKLCSIDSDLVLKRYQALGKPSLKKFNRNLVAEKLGEDIADAVFRRSIP
;
A
#
# COMPACT_ATOMS: atom_id res chain seq x y z
N MET A 1 0.35 28.73 33.22
CA MET A 1 1.11 27.94 32.22
C MET A 1 0.24 26.80 31.76
N TYR A 2 -0.03 26.73 30.47
CA TYR A 2 -0.75 25.62 29.86
C TYR A 2 0.23 24.49 29.56
N VAL A 3 -0.23 23.24 29.64
CA VAL A 3 0.60 22.06 29.34
C VAL A 3 1.21 22.12 27.93
N LEU A 4 0.51 22.80 27.00
CA LEU A 4 0.97 23.03 25.62
C LEU A 4 2.19 23.96 25.53
N ASP A 5 2.43 24.81 26.53
CA ASP A 5 3.55 25.77 26.52
C ASP A 5 4.91 25.05 26.58
N PHE A 6 4.92 23.79 27.02
CA PHE A 6 6.12 22.94 27.08
C PHE A 6 6.34 22.07 25.84
N ILE A 7 5.52 22.23 24.80
CA ILE A 7 5.68 21.52 23.52
C ILE A 7 6.35 22.46 22.54
N TRP A 8 7.64 22.27 22.29
CA TRP A 8 8.46 23.15 21.44
C TRP A 8 8.42 22.79 19.94
N TRP A 9 7.60 21.83 19.54
CA TRP A 9 7.37 21.49 18.13
C TRP A 9 5.89 21.65 17.77
N ILE A 10 5.54 21.38 16.51
CA ILE A 10 4.15 21.40 16.04
C ILE A 10 3.68 19.94 15.86
N PRO A 11 2.99 19.33 16.84
CA PRO A 11 2.53 17.95 16.71
C PRO A 11 1.60 17.76 15.51
N LYS A 12 1.69 16.62 14.84
CA LYS A 12 0.75 16.27 13.76
C LYS A 12 -0.70 16.21 14.26
N ARG A 13 -0.87 15.84 15.54
CA ARG A 13 -2.16 15.72 16.23
C ARG A 13 -1.97 15.81 17.74
N ILE A 14 -3.04 16.19 18.42
CA ILE A 14 -3.17 16.18 19.87
C ILE A 14 -4.44 15.41 20.22
N SER A 15 -4.40 14.61 21.28
CA SER A 15 -5.57 13.99 21.87
C SER A 15 -5.86 14.60 23.23
N TYR A 16 -7.13 14.84 23.54
CA TYR A 16 -7.56 15.32 24.85
C TYR A 16 -8.75 14.53 25.37
N TYR A 17 -8.84 14.38 26.69
CA TYR A 17 -9.93 13.63 27.31
C TYR A 17 -11.09 14.55 27.71
N ARG A 18 -12.26 14.32 27.13
CA ARG A 18 -13.49 15.09 27.43
C ARG A 18 -14.72 14.19 27.39
N ARG A 19 -15.71 14.43 28.26
CA ARG A 19 -16.98 13.68 28.30
C ARG A 19 -16.78 12.15 28.29
N ARG A 20 -15.82 11.68 29.10
CA ARG A 20 -15.46 10.27 29.26
C ARG A 20 -14.80 9.58 28.05
N SER A 21 -14.37 10.31 27.02
CA SER A 21 -13.65 9.76 25.88
C SER A 21 -12.46 10.61 25.44
N TRP A 22 -11.48 9.97 24.80
CA TRP A 22 -10.41 10.66 24.10
C TRP A 22 -10.90 11.18 22.76
N ARG A 23 -10.59 12.43 22.45
CA ARG A 23 -10.80 13.06 21.15
C ARG A 23 -9.46 13.40 20.56
N THR A 24 -9.24 13.09 19.29
CA THR A 24 -8.00 13.42 18.57
C THR A 24 -8.30 14.49 17.54
N VAL A 25 -7.49 15.53 17.52
CA VAL A 25 -7.61 16.66 16.60
C VAL A 25 -6.27 16.83 15.89
N ASN A 26 -6.31 16.98 14.57
CA ASN A 26 -5.10 17.12 13.75
C ASN A 26 -4.65 18.58 13.66
N TYR A 27 -3.43 18.83 13.24
CA TYR A 27 -3.01 20.16 12.82
C TYR A 27 -3.74 20.58 11.53
N PRO A 28 -4.13 21.84 11.35
CA PRO A 28 -3.99 22.97 12.28
C PRO A 28 -5.13 23.11 13.31
N ASP A 29 -6.16 22.27 13.23
CA ASP A 29 -7.43 22.43 13.96
C ASP A 29 -7.28 22.56 15.48
N TYR A 30 -6.32 21.88 16.10
CA TYR A 30 -6.13 21.96 17.56
C TYR A 30 -5.59 23.32 18.03
N ARG A 31 -5.04 24.17 17.13
CA ARG A 31 -4.56 25.51 17.48
C ARG A 31 -5.70 26.49 17.72
N THR A 32 -6.84 26.30 17.06
CA THR A 32 -8.02 27.15 17.21
C THR A 32 -9.06 26.53 18.16
N ASP A 33 -8.93 25.24 18.48
CA ASP A 33 -9.78 24.59 19.47
C ASP A 33 -9.42 25.02 20.91
N THR A 34 -10.12 26.05 21.40
CA THR A 34 -10.03 26.56 22.78
C THR A 34 -10.24 25.48 23.85
N GLN A 35 -10.81 24.32 23.50
CA GLN A 35 -10.99 23.21 24.44
C GLN A 35 -9.69 22.47 24.70
N VAL A 36 -8.80 22.36 23.71
CA VAL A 36 -7.51 21.68 23.86
C VAL A 36 -6.68 22.41 24.92
N ALA A 37 -6.60 23.73 24.85
CA ALA A 37 -5.88 24.57 25.81
C ALA A 37 -6.41 24.43 27.24
N LYS A 38 -7.71 24.15 27.42
CA LYS A 38 -8.36 24.03 28.74
C LYS A 38 -8.35 22.61 29.32
N CYS A 39 -7.89 21.60 28.57
CA CYS A 39 -7.93 20.21 29.01
C CYS A 39 -6.76 19.87 29.94
N LYS A 40 -7.08 19.27 31.09
CA LYS A 40 -6.08 18.78 32.05
C LYS A 40 -5.46 17.43 31.66
N SER A 41 -6.09 16.69 30.75
CA SER A 41 -5.65 15.38 30.28
C SER A 41 -5.36 15.45 28.80
N LEU A 42 -4.07 15.61 28.46
CA LEU A 42 -3.58 15.77 27.10
C LEU A 42 -2.64 14.62 26.74
N ALA A 43 -2.68 14.23 25.48
CA ALA A 43 -1.75 13.31 24.85
C ALA A 43 -1.26 13.94 23.55
N VAL A 44 0.03 13.81 23.28
CA VAL A 44 0.71 14.53 22.19
C VAL A 44 1.27 13.52 21.20
N SER A 45 1.19 13.81 19.90
CA SER A 45 1.81 12.96 18.88
C SER A 45 3.34 13.00 18.98
N PRO A 46 4.06 11.85 18.92
CA PRO A 46 5.51 11.84 18.78
C PRO A 46 5.99 12.41 17.44
N ILE A 47 5.08 12.47 16.45
CA ILE A 47 5.36 12.87 15.07
C ILE A 47 4.84 14.29 14.85
N ASP A 48 5.64 15.15 14.23
CA ASP A 48 5.27 16.51 13.81
C ASP A 48 4.63 16.58 12.41
N ILE A 49 4.29 17.79 11.98
CA ILE A 49 3.69 18.05 10.66
C ILE A 49 4.62 17.73 9.48
N ASN A 50 5.94 17.66 9.70
CA ASN A 50 6.95 17.32 8.70
C ASN A 50 7.27 15.82 8.71
N ASN A 51 6.50 15.02 9.46
CA ASN A 51 6.69 13.58 9.63
C ASN A 51 8.01 13.21 10.33
N MET A 52 8.56 14.12 11.13
CA MET A 52 9.73 13.90 11.99
C MET A 52 9.30 13.56 13.41
N CYS A 53 10.07 12.72 14.07
CA CYS A 53 9.80 12.20 15.40
C CYS A 53 10.56 13.02 16.46
N ASN A 54 9.81 13.68 17.34
CA ASN A 54 10.30 14.61 18.36
C ASN A 54 10.46 13.96 19.75
N TYR A 55 9.88 12.78 19.95
CA TYR A 55 10.16 11.92 21.10
C TYR A 55 9.88 10.46 20.75
N LEU A 56 10.58 9.56 21.42
CA LEU A 56 10.34 8.13 21.42
C LEU A 56 9.90 7.70 22.82
N ALA A 57 8.99 6.75 22.93
CA ALA A 57 8.57 6.26 24.23
C ALA A 57 8.13 4.79 24.23
N PHE A 58 8.24 4.17 25.39
CA PHE A 58 7.66 2.88 25.74
C PHE A 58 6.59 3.11 26.82
N ASP A 59 5.37 2.62 26.59
CA ASP A 59 4.27 2.64 27.56
C ASP A 59 4.09 1.25 28.16
N ILE A 60 4.42 1.15 29.44
CA ILE A 60 4.49 -0.10 30.20
C ILE A 60 3.25 -0.13 31.09
N ASP A 61 2.27 -0.95 30.72
CA ASP A 61 0.98 -1.11 31.42
C ASP A 61 1.08 -2.01 32.68
N SER A 62 2.22 -1.96 33.38
CA SER A 62 2.50 -2.74 34.59
C SER A 62 3.12 -1.85 35.68
N ASP A 63 3.03 -2.25 36.94
CA ASP A 63 3.74 -1.63 38.07
C ASP A 63 5.15 -2.23 38.27
N SER A 64 5.66 -2.96 37.28
CA SER A 64 6.98 -3.62 37.30
C SER A 64 8.10 -2.64 37.00
N ILE A 65 8.89 -2.31 38.02
CA ILE A 65 10.09 -1.47 37.83
C ILE A 65 11.21 -2.25 37.13
N GLU A 66 11.19 -3.57 37.22
CA GLU A 66 12.13 -4.46 36.56
C GLU A 66 11.99 -4.37 35.03
N GLU A 67 10.76 -4.21 34.52
CA GLU A 67 10.52 -3.98 33.08
C GLU A 67 11.09 -2.64 32.62
N VAL A 68 10.92 -1.59 33.41
CA VAL A 68 11.54 -0.28 33.17
C VAL A 68 13.07 -0.45 33.13
N GLN A 69 13.65 -1.11 34.12
CA GLN A 69 15.10 -1.26 34.22
C GLN A 69 15.69 -2.09 33.07
N ALA A 70 14.99 -3.12 32.61
CA ALA A 70 15.40 -3.91 31.45
C ALA A 70 15.43 -3.09 30.16
N ILE A 71 14.45 -2.20 29.94
CA ILE A 71 14.48 -1.24 28.82
C ILE A 71 15.69 -0.31 28.98
N LEU A 72 15.87 0.31 30.15
CA LEU A 72 16.97 1.25 30.40
C LEU A 72 18.35 0.60 30.15
N ASN A 73 18.54 -0.63 30.61
CA ASN A 73 19.80 -1.37 30.44
C ASN A 73 20.08 -1.78 28.98
N THR A 74 19.07 -1.76 28.11
CA THR A 74 19.20 -2.13 26.69
C THR A 74 19.48 -0.93 25.79
N LEU A 75 19.24 0.29 26.27
CA LEU A 75 19.48 1.51 25.52
C LEU A 75 20.99 1.70 25.25
N PRO A 76 21.37 2.22 24.07
CA PRO A 76 22.77 2.47 23.77
C PRO A 76 23.37 3.53 24.68
N GLU A 77 24.67 3.40 24.93
CA GLU A 77 25.46 4.41 25.64
C GLU A 77 25.28 5.81 25.01
N GLY A 78 25.14 6.83 25.85
CA GLY A 78 24.85 8.20 25.43
C GLY A 78 23.35 8.53 25.32
N THR A 79 22.46 7.54 25.42
CA THR A 79 21.02 7.80 25.57
C THR A 79 20.74 8.49 26.90
N LYS A 80 19.87 9.50 26.89
CA LYS A 80 19.37 10.19 28.09
C LYS A 80 17.89 9.90 28.31
N PRO A 81 17.52 8.71 28.82
CA PRO A 81 16.13 8.36 29.04
C PRO A 81 15.57 9.09 30.28
N LEU A 82 14.28 9.39 30.25
CA LEU A 82 13.51 9.86 31.40
C LEU A 82 12.37 8.89 31.69
N VAL A 83 12.03 8.68 32.96
CA VAL A 83 10.94 7.79 33.34
C VAL A 83 9.86 8.59 34.02
N SER A 84 8.60 8.41 33.61
CA SER A 84 7.45 8.99 34.28
C SER A 84 6.50 7.92 34.81
N PHE A 85 5.85 8.22 35.92
CA PHE A 85 4.74 7.44 36.42
C PHE A 85 3.43 7.96 35.83
N SER A 86 2.65 7.09 35.19
CA SER A 86 1.42 7.45 34.47
C SER A 86 0.29 8.00 35.36
N GLY A 87 0.44 8.02 36.69
CA GLY A 87 -0.59 8.43 37.63
C GLY A 87 -1.65 7.36 37.93
N ASN A 88 -1.44 6.12 37.45
CA ASN A 88 -2.25 4.96 37.86
C ASN A 88 -1.39 3.75 38.25
N LYS A 89 -0.92 2.97 37.27
CA LYS A 89 -0.11 1.76 37.52
C LYS A 89 1.10 1.65 36.61
N GLY A 90 0.98 2.12 35.36
CA GLY A 90 2.04 2.03 34.36
C GLY A 90 3.11 3.12 34.45
N PHE A 91 4.20 2.88 33.72
CA PHE A 91 5.31 3.82 33.53
C PHE A 91 5.47 4.14 32.06
N HIS A 92 6.03 5.32 31.77
CA HIS A 92 6.52 5.64 30.44
C HIS A 92 8.04 5.84 30.49
N VAL A 93 8.77 5.21 29.58
CA VAL A 93 10.20 5.51 29.35
C VAL A 93 10.31 6.39 28.11
N TRP A 94 10.79 7.60 28.28
CA TRP A 94 10.89 8.65 27.26
C TRP A 94 12.32 8.85 26.78
N ILE A 95 12.47 9.13 25.49
CA ILE A 95 13.72 9.54 24.86
C ILE A 95 13.41 10.73 23.96
N PHE A 96 14.04 11.87 24.22
CA PHE A 96 13.86 13.09 23.44
C PHE A 96 15.14 13.33 22.61
N PRO A 97 15.12 13.16 21.28
CA PRO A 97 16.29 13.42 20.46
C PRO A 97 16.60 14.93 20.39
N LEU A 98 17.88 15.29 20.26
CA LEU A 98 18.33 16.68 20.18
C LEU A 98 17.76 17.36 18.91
N GLN A 99 17.85 16.65 17.79
CA GLN A 99 17.20 16.98 16.53
C GLN A 99 16.10 15.94 16.22
N PRO A 100 14.93 16.34 15.71
CA PRO A 100 13.90 15.40 15.30
C PRO A 100 14.45 14.37 14.31
N ILE A 101 14.14 13.09 14.52
CA ILE A 101 14.65 11.99 13.69
C ILE A 101 13.58 11.50 12.71
N GLN A 102 13.97 10.80 11.64
CA GLN A 102 13.01 10.22 10.71
C GLN A 102 12.10 9.23 11.43
N THR A 103 10.79 9.35 11.25
CA THR A 103 9.80 8.49 11.95
C THR A 103 10.07 6.99 11.70
N SER A 104 10.53 6.63 10.51
CA SER A 104 10.85 5.25 10.17
C SER A 104 12.06 4.70 10.96
N GLU A 105 13.04 5.54 11.30
CA GLU A 105 14.20 5.17 12.10
C GLU A 105 13.84 5.08 13.58
N ALA A 106 13.02 6.01 14.09
CA ALA A 106 12.47 5.95 15.44
C ALA A 106 11.72 4.64 15.71
N ILE A 107 10.86 4.22 14.77
CA ILE A 107 10.13 2.95 14.88
C ILE A 107 11.07 1.75 14.90
N LYS A 108 12.14 1.76 14.08
CA LYS A 108 13.13 0.68 14.06
C LYS A 108 13.88 0.60 15.38
N PHE A 109 14.33 1.73 15.90
CA PHE A 109 15.02 1.83 17.17
C PHE A 109 14.16 1.23 18.31
N LEU A 110 12.91 1.69 18.45
CA LEU A 110 12.00 1.20 19.49
C LEU A 110 11.76 -0.31 19.41
N LYS A 111 11.57 -0.84 18.19
CA LYS A 111 11.39 -2.29 17.99
C LYS A 111 12.63 -3.08 18.34
N LEU A 112 13.82 -2.64 17.96
CA LEU A 112 15.06 -3.32 18.32
C LEU A 112 15.26 -3.41 19.83
N ILE A 113 14.93 -2.35 20.58
CA ILE A 113 14.98 -2.37 22.04
C ILE A 113 13.90 -3.31 22.60
N GLN A 114 12.67 -3.22 22.12
CA GLN A 114 11.56 -4.10 22.54
C GLN A 114 11.85 -5.58 22.28
N ASP A 115 12.42 -5.92 21.11
CA ASP A 115 12.76 -7.28 20.73
C ASP A 115 13.91 -7.83 21.61
N LYS A 116 14.90 -6.99 21.95
CA LYS A 116 16.01 -7.34 22.83
C LYS A 116 15.60 -7.56 24.28
N THR A 117 14.63 -6.79 24.79
CA THR A 117 14.15 -6.93 26.16
C THR A 117 13.10 -8.02 26.31
N ASN A 118 12.42 -8.39 25.23
CA ASN A 118 11.25 -9.26 25.23
C ASN A 118 10.12 -8.76 26.16
N ILE A 119 10.00 -7.43 26.31
CA ILE A 119 8.97 -6.79 27.14
C ILE A 119 7.76 -6.41 26.29
N GLN A 120 6.58 -6.84 26.74
CA GLN A 120 5.32 -6.50 26.11
C GLN A 120 4.85 -5.09 26.55
N CYS A 121 5.18 -4.09 25.75
CA CYS A 121 4.78 -2.68 25.95
C CYS A 121 4.28 -2.04 24.64
N GLU A 122 3.50 -0.96 24.72
CA GLU A 122 3.22 -0.14 23.54
C GLU A 122 4.43 0.77 23.25
N ILE A 123 4.73 1.02 21.97
CA ILE A 123 5.83 1.92 21.56
C ILE A 123 5.30 3.12 20.78
N PHE A 124 5.95 4.27 20.94
CA PHE A 124 5.55 5.54 20.37
C PHE A 124 6.76 6.24 19.75
N PRO A 125 6.86 6.41 18.42
CA PRO A 125 5.87 6.00 17.42
C PRO A 125 5.85 4.48 17.16
N SER A 126 4.66 3.91 17.01
CA SER A 126 4.47 2.51 16.53
C SER A 126 4.34 2.43 15.01
N SER A 127 3.98 3.54 14.36
CA SER A 127 3.84 3.70 12.91
C SER A 127 3.87 5.19 12.53
N GLU A 128 3.91 5.51 11.23
CA GLU A 128 3.72 6.89 10.72
C GLU A 128 2.37 7.50 11.11
N ASN A 129 1.41 6.65 11.48
CA ASN A 129 0.11 7.04 12.02
C ASN A 129 -0.01 6.76 13.52
N SER A 130 1.10 6.79 14.25
CA SER A 130 1.13 6.52 15.69
C SER A 130 0.06 7.30 16.45
N LYS A 131 -0.49 6.66 17.48
CA LYS A 131 -1.33 7.31 18.48
C LYS A 131 -0.51 8.36 19.25
N CYS A 132 -1.22 9.25 19.94
CA CYS A 132 -0.64 10.15 20.93
C CYS A 132 -0.35 9.40 22.24
N LEU A 133 0.74 9.75 22.92
CA LEU A 133 1.01 9.33 24.29
C LEU A 133 0.68 10.47 25.24
N LYS A 134 0.16 10.15 26.44
CA LYS A 134 -0.19 11.15 27.46
C LYS A 134 1.06 11.96 27.82
N TRP A 135 0.94 13.29 27.81
CA TRP A 135 2.08 14.18 28.00
C TRP A 135 2.35 14.40 29.50
N PRO A 136 3.61 14.49 29.95
CA PRO A 136 3.94 14.82 31.34
C PRO A 136 3.18 16.07 31.83
N LEU A 137 2.89 16.13 33.14
CA LEU A 137 1.94 17.06 33.80
C LEU A 137 0.44 16.84 33.52
N SER A 138 0.09 16.04 32.52
CA SER A 138 -1.32 15.72 32.25
C SER A 138 -1.90 14.81 33.32
N GLN A 139 -3.16 15.04 33.68
CA GLN A 139 -3.90 14.22 34.63
C GLN A 139 -4.37 12.91 33.99
N HIS A 140 -4.25 11.81 34.72
CA HIS A 140 -4.86 10.55 34.34
C HIS A 140 -6.40 10.66 34.41
N PRO A 141 -7.15 10.26 33.36
CA PRO A 141 -8.59 10.47 33.30
C PRO A 141 -9.41 9.90 34.46
N LYS A 142 -9.02 8.72 34.97
CA LYS A 142 -9.69 8.03 36.08
C LYS A 142 -9.24 8.54 37.46
N THR A 143 -7.95 8.41 37.79
CA THR A 143 -7.39 8.75 39.11
C THR A 143 -7.18 10.24 39.37
N LYS A 144 -7.20 11.08 38.32
CA LYS A 144 -6.91 12.53 38.37
C LYS A 144 -5.50 12.90 38.86
N LYS A 145 -4.67 11.93 39.22
CA LYS A 145 -3.25 12.13 39.51
C LYS A 145 -2.53 12.61 38.26
N GLN A 146 -1.60 13.54 38.44
CA GLN A 146 -0.74 14.01 37.34
C GLN A 146 0.32 12.96 37.04
N GLU A 147 0.69 12.89 35.77
CA GLU A 147 1.90 12.19 35.37
C GLU A 147 3.13 13.03 35.74
N VAL A 148 4.07 12.38 36.43
CA VAL A 148 5.28 13.00 36.98
C VAL A 148 6.51 12.20 36.60
N PHE A 149 7.64 12.87 36.36
CA PHE A 149 8.92 12.19 36.20
C PHE A 149 9.42 11.66 37.54
N ILE A 150 10.08 10.51 37.52
CA ILE A 150 10.56 9.81 38.72
C ILE A 150 11.97 9.30 38.52
N ASN A 151 12.66 9.01 39.63
CA ASN A 151 13.91 8.27 39.59
C ASN A 151 13.62 6.76 39.41
N PRO A 152 14.09 6.10 38.35
CA PRO A 152 13.83 4.67 38.13
C PRO A 152 14.46 3.76 39.20
N ILE A 153 15.53 4.19 39.88
CA ILE A 153 16.16 3.44 40.99
C ILE A 153 15.34 3.56 42.27
N ASN A 154 14.69 4.71 42.46
CA ASN A 154 13.81 4.95 43.61
C ASN A 154 12.51 5.61 43.13
N PRO A 155 11.53 4.82 42.68
CA PRO A 155 10.28 5.33 42.09
C PRO A 155 9.45 6.22 43.01
N LYS A 156 9.72 6.20 44.33
CA LYS A 156 9.10 7.10 45.31
C LYS A 156 9.66 8.52 45.27
N HIS A 157 10.79 8.72 44.61
CA HIS A 157 11.40 10.03 44.43
C HIS A 157 10.95 10.62 43.10
N GLU A 158 10.01 11.57 43.19
CA GLU A 158 9.49 12.33 42.05
C GLU A 158 10.42 13.52 41.77
N TYR A 159 10.72 13.74 40.49
CA TYR A 159 11.37 14.95 40.02
C TYR A 159 10.34 16.07 39.84
N ASP A 160 10.76 17.33 40.00
CA ASP A 160 9.93 18.46 39.58
C ASP A 160 9.76 18.40 38.06
N THR A 161 8.56 18.01 37.65
CA THR A 161 8.25 17.75 36.23
C THR A 161 8.29 19.03 35.40
N LEU A 162 8.03 20.21 35.99
CA LEU A 162 8.17 21.49 35.28
C LEU A 162 9.64 21.76 34.97
N ILE A 163 10.51 21.60 35.98
CA ILE A 163 11.96 21.75 35.80
C ILE A 163 12.46 20.75 34.74
N VAL A 164 11.96 19.51 34.76
CA VAL A 164 12.31 18.50 33.74
C VAL A 164 11.91 18.95 32.32
N LEU A 165 10.72 19.50 32.15
CA LEU A 165 10.26 19.99 30.85
C LEU A 165 11.02 21.25 30.39
N GLU A 166 11.37 22.15 31.31
CA GLU A 166 12.20 23.33 31.01
C GLU A 166 13.60 22.93 30.56
N GLY A 167 14.26 21.99 31.24
CA GLY A 167 15.57 21.50 30.81
C GLY A 167 15.50 20.67 29.54
N LEU A 168 14.37 20.01 29.22
CA LEU A 168 14.15 19.44 27.89
C LEU A 168 14.04 20.53 26.83
N HIS A 169 13.38 21.65 27.12
CA HIS A 169 13.33 22.80 26.20
C HIS A 169 14.72 23.40 25.98
N SER A 170 15.57 23.45 27.02
CA SER A 170 16.96 23.89 26.96
C SER A 170 17.95 22.77 26.58
N GLU A 171 17.47 21.67 26.02
CA GLU A 171 18.27 20.56 25.47
C GLU A 171 19.10 19.72 26.48
N MET A 172 19.01 20.00 27.79
CA MET A 172 19.82 19.37 28.85
C MET A 172 19.66 17.84 28.88
N TRP A 173 18.41 17.36 28.83
CA TRP A 173 18.06 15.93 28.87
C TRP A 173 17.74 15.34 27.51
N ARG A 174 18.11 16.02 26.42
CA ARG A 174 17.95 15.45 25.08
C ARG A 174 19.12 14.52 24.72
N THR A 175 18.78 13.43 24.06
CA THR A 175 19.70 12.43 23.52
C THR A 175 20.26 12.92 22.19
N PRO A 176 21.59 12.93 21.97
CA PRO A 176 22.13 13.23 20.64
C PRO A 176 21.55 12.29 19.59
N SER A 177 20.99 12.83 18.50
CA SER A 177 20.19 12.06 17.53
C SER A 177 21.00 10.96 16.86
N GLU A 178 22.30 11.19 16.64
CA GLU A 178 23.25 10.25 16.09
C GLU A 178 23.41 8.98 16.94
N VAL A 179 23.17 9.02 18.26
CA VAL A 179 23.18 7.82 19.12
C VAL A 179 22.09 6.85 18.67
N ILE A 180 20.90 7.36 18.38
CA ILE A 180 19.75 6.59 17.91
C ILE A 180 20.00 6.08 16.49
N GLU A 181 20.45 6.96 15.59
CA GLU A 181 20.69 6.61 14.19
C GLU A 181 21.82 5.58 14.04
N ASN A 182 22.92 5.74 14.78
CA ASN A 182 24.05 4.80 14.75
C ASN A 182 23.66 3.45 15.32
N PHE A 183 22.85 3.42 16.39
CA PHE A 183 22.30 2.17 16.90
C PHE A 183 21.47 1.45 15.84
N VAL A 184 20.61 2.16 15.09
CA VAL A 184 19.84 1.54 13.99
C VAL A 184 20.76 1.06 12.86
N LYS A 185 21.81 1.81 12.51
CA LYS A 185 22.77 1.45 11.46
C LYS A 185 23.62 0.22 11.79
N GLN A 186 23.93 -0.01 13.06
CA GLN A 186 24.74 -1.16 13.52
C GLN A 186 23.99 -2.50 13.46
N TYR A 187 22.67 -2.49 13.26
CA TYR A 187 21.86 -3.72 13.15
C TYR A 187 21.24 -3.86 11.75
N PRO A 188 22.03 -3.92 10.66
CA PRO A 188 21.49 -4.13 9.33
C PRO A 188 21.09 -5.60 9.14
N LYS A 189 19.79 -5.88 9.15
CA LYS A 189 19.13 -7.08 8.58
C LYS A 189 19.82 -8.42 8.88
N GLU A 190 19.88 -8.85 10.13
CA GLU A 190 19.89 -10.28 10.44
C GLU A 190 18.47 -10.74 10.78
N GLU A 191 17.72 -11.24 9.79
CA GLU A 191 16.54 -12.10 10.06
C GLU A 191 16.13 -12.91 8.82
N LYS A 192 17.00 -13.88 8.48
CA LYS A 192 16.59 -15.18 7.96
C LYS A 192 17.28 -16.24 8.81
N ARG A 193 16.63 -16.70 9.90
CA ARG A 193 16.66 -18.10 10.35
C ARG A 193 15.84 -18.35 11.62
N LYS A 194 14.82 -19.21 11.42
CA LYS A 194 14.31 -20.29 12.30
C LYS A 194 13.61 -19.92 13.62
N ALA A 195 12.28 -19.98 13.60
CA ALA A 195 11.51 -20.76 14.58
C ALA A 195 10.14 -21.18 14.00
N HIS A 196 9.85 -22.47 14.12
CA HIS A 196 8.59 -23.13 13.81
C HIS A 196 7.47 -22.73 14.77
N THR A 197 6.21 -22.80 14.27
CA THR A 197 4.92 -22.97 14.99
C THR A 197 4.56 -21.88 16.02
N THR A 198 3.40 -21.23 16.04
CA THR A 198 2.06 -21.48 15.50
C THR A 198 1.23 -20.21 15.72
N SER A 199 0.43 -19.82 14.72
CA SER A 199 -0.74 -18.92 14.81
C SER A 199 -0.53 -17.42 15.08
N PHE A 200 -1.24 -16.63 14.26
CA PHE A 200 -1.57 -15.20 14.39
C PHE A 200 -0.47 -14.14 14.19
N LYS A 201 -0.30 -13.76 12.91
CA LYS A 201 -0.31 -12.38 12.33
C LYS A 201 0.77 -12.18 11.26
N ASP A 202 0.56 -12.88 10.14
CA ASP A 202 1.11 -12.50 8.84
C ASP A 202 0.54 -11.13 8.42
N ASN A 203 1.33 -10.07 8.59
CA ASN A 203 1.12 -8.80 7.88
C ASN A 203 2.39 -7.92 7.80
N LYS A 204 3.58 -8.51 7.97
CA LYS A 204 4.88 -7.82 7.84
C LYS A 204 5.50 -7.89 6.42
N ASN A 205 4.89 -8.62 5.48
CA ASN A 205 5.23 -8.55 4.04
C ASN A 205 4.48 -7.40 3.33
N LYS A 206 4.64 -6.16 3.82
CA LYS A 206 4.02 -4.97 3.19
C LYS A 206 4.63 -4.74 1.80
N LYS A 207 3.90 -5.15 0.76
CA LYS A 207 3.96 -4.69 -0.64
C LYS A 207 5.37 -4.47 -1.21
N ASP A 208 6.18 -5.53 -1.24
CA ASP A 208 7.51 -5.56 -1.88
C ASP A 208 7.54 -4.90 -3.27
N TRP A 209 6.45 -5.05 -4.02
CA TRP A 209 6.26 -4.46 -5.35
C TRP A 209 6.30 -2.94 -5.43
N LEU A 210 6.02 -2.22 -4.33
CA LEU A 210 6.15 -0.75 -4.31
C LEU A 210 7.60 -0.31 -4.49
N GLY A 211 8.58 -1.17 -4.19
CA GLY A 211 10.00 -0.90 -4.37
C GLY A 211 10.37 -0.50 -5.80
N VAL A 212 9.59 -0.92 -6.80
CA VAL A 212 9.78 -0.51 -8.20
C VAL A 212 9.69 1.00 -8.38
N PHE A 213 8.87 1.69 -7.59
CA PHE A 213 8.73 3.15 -7.66
C PHE A 213 9.86 3.92 -6.97
N ARG A 214 10.82 3.23 -6.34
CA ARG A 214 12.02 3.85 -5.77
C ARG A 214 13.21 3.82 -6.73
N HIS A 215 13.09 3.04 -7.80
CA HIS A 215 14.14 2.92 -8.80
C HIS A 215 14.26 4.25 -9.57
N GLU A 216 15.47 4.79 -9.68
CA GLU A 216 15.73 6.10 -10.30
C GLU A 216 15.15 6.23 -11.72
N ASN A 217 15.16 5.14 -12.47
CA ASN A 217 14.67 5.09 -13.84
C ASN A 217 13.15 4.90 -13.98
N ALA A 218 12.40 4.63 -12.91
CA ALA A 218 10.99 4.27 -13.01
C ALA A 218 10.13 5.35 -13.71
N GLY A 219 10.37 6.63 -13.39
CA GLY A 219 9.68 7.74 -14.03
C GLY A 219 10.04 7.88 -15.51
N PHE A 220 11.32 7.71 -15.86
CA PHE A 220 11.78 7.80 -17.24
C PHE A 220 11.27 6.63 -18.10
N GLU A 221 11.25 5.42 -17.55
CA GLU A 221 10.67 4.26 -18.20
C GLU A 221 9.16 4.44 -18.43
N LEU A 222 8.44 5.04 -17.49
CA LEU A 222 7.04 5.45 -17.70
C LEU A 222 6.91 6.39 -18.91
N LEU A 223 7.72 7.45 -19.01
CA LEU A 223 7.65 8.37 -20.16
C LEU A 223 7.95 7.66 -21.49
N LYS A 224 8.94 6.76 -21.51
CA LYS A 224 9.27 5.95 -22.70
C LYS A 224 8.12 5.06 -23.15
N MET A 225 7.28 4.54 -22.24
CA MET A 225 6.12 3.72 -22.60
C MET A 225 5.06 4.50 -23.39
N PHE A 226 5.05 5.83 -23.26
CA PHE A 226 4.16 6.74 -23.98
C PHE A 226 4.85 7.45 -25.15
N ASP A 227 6.01 6.95 -25.59
CA ASP A 227 6.83 7.53 -26.66
C ASP A 227 7.24 9.00 -26.42
N ILE A 228 7.33 9.39 -25.15
CA ILE A 228 7.73 10.73 -24.75
C ILE A 228 9.25 10.80 -24.69
N LYS A 229 9.83 11.57 -25.62
CA LYS A 229 11.27 11.78 -25.69
C LYS A 229 11.69 12.82 -24.68
N ILE A 230 12.68 12.47 -23.87
CA ILE A 230 13.35 13.37 -22.93
C ILE A 230 14.83 13.40 -23.25
N HIS A 231 15.40 14.60 -23.29
CA HIS A 231 16.83 14.79 -23.59
C HIS A 231 17.73 14.61 -22.36
N ASN A 232 17.13 14.53 -21.16
CA ASN A 232 17.86 14.39 -19.90
C ASN A 232 17.15 13.36 -19.01
N THR A 233 17.84 12.25 -18.70
CA THR A 233 17.34 11.15 -17.88
C THR A 233 17.91 11.17 -16.46
N LYS A 234 18.24 12.36 -15.93
CA LYS A 234 18.75 12.51 -14.57
C LYS A 234 17.68 13.10 -13.66
N LEU A 235 17.51 12.52 -12.48
CA LEU A 235 16.62 13.08 -11.46
C LEU A 235 16.99 14.51 -11.10
N GLY A 236 15.98 15.32 -10.77
CA GLY A 236 16.07 16.75 -10.49
C GLY A 236 16.24 17.64 -11.73
N LYS A 237 16.60 17.08 -12.89
CA LYS A 237 16.73 17.87 -14.13
C LYS A 237 15.37 18.11 -14.76
N ALA A 238 15.15 19.37 -15.14
CA ALA A 238 13.93 19.81 -15.78
C ALA A 238 13.80 19.23 -17.21
N PHE A 239 12.57 18.88 -17.59
CA PHE A 239 12.14 18.51 -18.94
C PHE A 239 10.75 19.09 -19.23
N CYS A 240 10.32 19.08 -20.50
CA CYS A 240 8.98 19.57 -20.86
C CYS A 240 7.92 18.63 -20.29
N CYS A 241 6.90 19.18 -19.62
CA CYS A 241 5.81 18.42 -19.03
C CYS A 241 5.15 17.55 -20.11
N PRO A 242 4.94 16.24 -19.83
CA PRO A 242 4.34 15.32 -20.79
C PRO A 242 2.82 15.49 -20.92
N ILE A 243 2.19 16.25 -20.02
CA ILE A 243 0.75 16.48 -19.98
C ILE A 243 0.37 17.76 -20.75
N HIS A 244 1.15 18.83 -20.58
CA HIS A 244 0.89 20.14 -21.18
C HIS A 244 1.73 20.37 -22.44
N LYS A 245 1.15 20.98 -23.48
CA LYS A 245 1.90 21.35 -24.68
C LYS A 245 2.67 22.64 -24.44
N GLU A 246 3.99 22.56 -24.45
CA GLU A 246 4.86 23.71 -24.23
C GLU A 246 6.22 23.55 -24.91
N LYS A 247 7.02 24.62 -24.88
CA LYS A 247 8.37 24.66 -25.45
C LYS A 247 9.49 24.62 -24.40
N ASN A 248 9.20 25.03 -23.17
CA ASN A 248 10.19 25.17 -22.12
C ASN A 248 10.08 24.01 -21.11
N PRO A 249 11.20 23.59 -20.49
CA PRO A 249 11.14 22.63 -19.38
C PRO A 249 10.32 23.16 -18.20
N SER A 250 9.35 22.38 -17.73
CA SER A 250 8.41 22.76 -16.67
C SER A 250 8.11 21.62 -15.67
N ALA A 251 8.76 20.47 -15.82
CA ALA A 251 8.59 19.35 -14.91
C ALA A 251 9.92 18.68 -14.58
N ASN A 252 10.00 17.99 -13.45
CA ASN A 252 11.09 17.06 -13.17
C ASN A 252 10.62 15.85 -12.37
N PHE A 253 11.50 14.84 -12.28
CA PHE A 253 11.35 13.74 -11.33
C PHE A 253 12.29 13.96 -10.16
N ILE A 254 11.80 13.79 -8.93
CA ILE A 254 12.58 13.87 -7.70
C ILE A 254 12.22 12.71 -6.77
N TYR A 255 12.98 12.55 -5.69
CA TYR A 255 12.58 11.69 -4.58
C TYR A 255 11.66 12.44 -3.63
N ASP A 256 10.58 11.78 -3.19
CA ASP A 256 9.78 12.23 -2.06
C ASP A 256 10.47 11.88 -0.72
N SER A 257 9.87 12.30 0.40
CA SER A 257 10.37 12.02 1.75
C SER A 257 10.41 10.53 2.10
N ASN A 258 9.74 9.67 1.34
CA ASN A 258 9.70 8.22 1.52
C ASN A 258 10.62 7.47 0.53
N GLY A 259 11.40 8.20 -0.27
CA GLY A 259 12.32 7.67 -1.28
C GLY A 259 11.64 7.12 -2.54
N PHE A 260 10.37 7.46 -2.79
CA PHE A 260 9.69 7.16 -4.04
C PHE A 260 9.93 8.26 -5.07
N ILE A 261 9.94 7.89 -6.35
CA ILE A 261 9.96 8.86 -7.44
C ILE A 261 8.62 9.59 -7.48
N ALA A 262 8.69 10.91 -7.38
CA ALA A 262 7.58 11.84 -7.56
C ALA A 262 7.80 12.65 -8.83
N PHE A 263 6.70 12.91 -9.54
CA PHE A 263 6.61 13.85 -10.64
C PHE A 263 6.23 15.22 -10.09
N HIS A 264 7.01 16.23 -10.42
CA HIS A 264 6.78 17.61 -10.00
C HIS A 264 6.46 18.44 -11.23
N ASP A 265 5.28 19.07 -11.24
CA ASP A 265 4.80 19.92 -12.33
C ASP A 265 4.76 21.39 -11.86
N TRP A 266 5.54 22.27 -12.50
CA TRP A 266 5.57 23.69 -12.16
C TRP A 266 4.38 24.48 -12.72
N HIS A 267 3.52 23.88 -13.55
CA HIS A 267 2.34 24.56 -14.11
C HIS A 267 1.23 24.84 -13.10
N CYS A 268 1.15 24.07 -12.02
CA CYS A 268 -0.04 24.02 -11.17
C CYS A 268 -0.24 25.25 -10.26
N THR A 269 0.55 26.32 -10.37
CA THR A 269 0.26 27.57 -9.66
C THR A 269 0.60 28.81 -10.46
N LYS A 270 -0.26 29.84 -10.31
CA LYS A 270 -0.08 31.18 -10.88
C LYS A 270 1.19 31.90 -10.36
N TYR A 271 1.86 31.38 -9.33
CA TYR A 271 3.00 32.03 -8.64
C TYR A 271 4.10 31.09 -8.10
N GLY A 272 4.11 29.80 -8.43
CA GLY A 272 5.23 28.89 -8.09
C GLY A 272 5.45 28.56 -6.60
N LEU A 273 4.48 28.84 -5.72
CA LEU A 273 4.64 28.68 -4.26
C LEU A 273 3.98 27.42 -3.67
N ASP A 274 3.02 26.80 -4.36
CA ASP A 274 2.35 25.55 -3.94
C ASP A 274 2.41 24.49 -5.05
N SER A 275 3.61 24.12 -5.48
CA SER A 275 3.77 23.08 -6.50
C SER A 275 3.27 21.73 -5.98
N GLU A 276 2.26 21.14 -6.65
CA GLU A 276 1.76 19.81 -6.31
C GLU A 276 2.73 18.74 -6.81
N PHE A 277 3.21 17.90 -5.89
CA PHE A 277 3.95 16.68 -6.23
C PHE A 277 2.97 15.54 -6.51
N TYR A 278 3.13 14.86 -7.63
CA TYR A 278 2.33 13.70 -8.02
C TYR A 278 3.15 12.42 -7.97
N THR A 279 2.49 11.32 -7.63
CA THR A 279 3.09 9.99 -7.66
C THR A 279 3.15 9.43 -9.08
N LEU A 280 4.05 8.49 -9.38
CA LEU A 280 4.08 7.86 -10.70
C LEU A 280 2.74 7.22 -11.13
N PRO A 281 1.94 6.58 -10.25
CA PRO A 281 0.60 6.11 -10.60
C PRO A 281 -0.37 7.22 -11.02
N GLU A 282 -0.26 8.42 -10.44
CA GLU A 282 -1.08 9.59 -10.81
C GLU A 282 -0.68 10.11 -12.20
N LEU A 283 0.63 10.25 -12.46
CA LEU A 283 1.15 10.60 -13.77
C LEU A 283 0.75 9.55 -14.84
N TYR A 284 0.90 8.27 -14.53
CA TYR A 284 0.48 7.18 -15.40
C TYR A 284 -1.00 7.27 -15.77
N CYS A 285 -1.86 7.53 -14.78
CA CYS A 285 -3.30 7.71 -15.00
C CYS A 285 -3.60 8.89 -15.93
N ALA A 286 -2.91 10.02 -15.76
CA ALA A 286 -3.08 11.20 -16.60
C ALA A 286 -2.67 10.93 -18.05
N LEU A 287 -1.48 10.33 -18.26
CA LEU A 287 -0.96 9.96 -19.58
C LEU A 287 -1.88 8.96 -20.30
N LYS A 288 -2.29 7.91 -19.59
CA LYS A 288 -3.18 6.87 -20.11
C LYS A 288 -4.53 7.40 -20.58
N ASN A 289 -5.12 8.33 -19.83
CA ASN A 289 -6.43 8.89 -20.15
C ASN A 289 -6.37 10.16 -20.99
N LYS A 290 -5.17 10.66 -21.31
CA LYS A 290 -4.95 11.97 -21.96
C LYS A 290 -5.72 13.08 -21.24
N SER A 291 -5.63 13.08 -19.91
CA SER A 291 -6.32 14.04 -19.04
C SER A 291 -5.31 14.89 -18.28
N GLU A 292 -5.81 15.93 -17.62
CA GLU A 292 -5.05 16.63 -16.59
C GLU A 292 -4.64 15.67 -15.47
N ILE A 293 -3.50 15.97 -14.86
CA ILE A 293 -3.00 15.22 -13.71
C ILE A 293 -3.74 15.67 -12.45
N THR A 294 -4.24 14.70 -11.69
CA THR A 294 -5.03 14.96 -10.47
C THR A 294 -4.70 13.92 -9.42
N LYS A 295 -4.90 14.27 -8.15
CA LYS A 295 -4.80 13.31 -7.05
C LYS A 295 -5.85 12.22 -7.18
N LEU A 296 -5.41 10.97 -7.07
CA LEU A 296 -6.29 9.81 -7.13
C LEU A 296 -6.83 9.47 -5.74
N ASP A 297 -8.08 9.02 -5.66
CA ASP A 297 -8.58 8.39 -4.45
C ASP A 297 -7.77 7.11 -4.12
N PRO A 298 -7.72 6.66 -2.86
CA PRO A 298 -6.86 5.55 -2.45
C PRO A 298 -7.09 4.25 -3.22
N GLN A 299 -8.33 3.96 -3.62
CA GLN A 299 -8.63 2.73 -4.33
C GLN A 299 -8.11 2.80 -5.77
N LYS A 300 -8.43 3.88 -6.48
CA LYS A 300 -7.96 4.10 -7.85
C LYS A 300 -6.44 4.22 -7.91
N HIS A 301 -5.83 4.88 -6.92
CA HIS A 301 -4.38 4.95 -6.78
C HIS A 301 -3.76 3.55 -6.70
N ALA A 302 -4.27 2.69 -5.81
CA ALA A 302 -3.78 1.32 -5.65
C ALA A 302 -3.92 0.48 -6.93
N GLU A 303 -5.04 0.63 -7.66
CA GLU A 303 -5.26 -0.04 -8.94
C GLU A 303 -4.25 0.42 -10.00
N GLN A 304 -4.05 1.73 -10.17
CA GLN A 304 -3.08 2.27 -11.13
C GLN A 304 -1.64 1.91 -10.75
N ALA A 305 -1.33 1.89 -9.46
CA ALA A 305 -0.02 1.50 -8.96
C ALA A 305 0.29 0.04 -9.29
N LYS A 306 -0.64 -0.89 -9.07
CA LYS A 306 -0.45 -2.30 -9.45
C LYS A 306 -0.25 -2.45 -10.96
N GLU A 307 -1.09 -1.80 -11.77
CA GLU A 307 -0.97 -1.84 -13.23
C GLU A 307 0.40 -1.30 -13.70
N LEU A 308 0.83 -0.15 -13.17
CA LEU A 308 2.12 0.44 -13.51
C LEU A 308 3.30 -0.40 -13.04
N ALA A 309 3.26 -0.96 -11.83
CA ALA A 309 4.33 -1.82 -11.32
C ALA A 309 4.52 -3.05 -12.20
N PHE A 310 3.42 -3.63 -12.71
CA PHE A 310 3.48 -4.72 -13.69
C PHE A 310 4.16 -4.24 -14.98
N LEU A 311 3.77 -3.10 -15.52
CA LEU A 311 4.39 -2.56 -16.74
C LEU A 311 5.88 -2.24 -16.57
N LEU A 312 6.28 -1.81 -15.38
CA LEU A 312 7.68 -1.54 -15.03
C LEU A 312 8.51 -2.81 -14.76
N GLY A 313 7.92 -4.00 -14.82
CA GLY A 313 8.66 -5.26 -14.71
C GLY A 313 8.55 -5.99 -13.39
N TYR A 314 7.73 -5.53 -12.45
CA TYR A 314 7.49 -6.32 -11.25
C TYR A 314 6.78 -7.63 -11.61
N ARG A 315 7.33 -8.75 -11.15
CA ARG A 315 6.72 -10.07 -11.25
C ARG A 315 7.01 -10.83 -9.96
N ASN A 316 5.99 -11.46 -9.39
CA ASN A 316 6.14 -12.49 -8.36
C ASN A 316 5.77 -13.86 -8.95
N SER A 317 6.01 -14.94 -8.21
CA SER A 317 5.75 -16.31 -8.69
C SER A 317 4.28 -16.54 -9.09
N VAL A 318 3.32 -16.05 -8.29
CA VAL A 318 1.88 -16.17 -8.57
C VAL A 318 1.52 -15.43 -9.86
N MET A 319 2.10 -14.25 -10.07
CA MET A 319 1.86 -13.43 -11.26
C MET A 319 2.43 -14.07 -12.52
N GLN A 320 3.58 -14.74 -12.42
CA GLN A 320 4.14 -15.52 -13.52
C GLN A 320 3.24 -16.71 -13.88
N GLU A 321 2.72 -17.41 -12.87
CA GLU A 321 1.78 -18.52 -13.08
C GLU A 321 0.48 -18.03 -13.74
N VAL A 322 -0.11 -16.93 -13.24
CA VAL A 322 -1.29 -16.29 -13.82
C VAL A 322 -1.02 -15.87 -15.27
N LEU A 323 0.16 -15.27 -15.53
CA LEU A 323 0.56 -14.85 -16.87
C LEU A 323 0.66 -16.04 -17.82
N GLN A 324 1.31 -17.13 -17.40
CA GLN A 324 1.47 -18.33 -18.22
C GLN A 324 0.10 -18.95 -18.54
N LYS A 325 -0.74 -19.17 -17.53
CA LYS A 325 -2.11 -19.68 -17.72
C LYS A 325 -2.93 -18.79 -18.65
N TRP A 326 -2.77 -17.47 -18.52
CA TRP A 326 -3.47 -16.52 -19.38
C TRP A 326 -2.99 -16.57 -20.83
N LEU A 327 -1.68 -16.69 -21.07
CA LEU A 327 -1.12 -16.84 -22.41
C LEU A 327 -1.64 -18.12 -23.08
N ASP A 328 -1.66 -19.23 -22.34
CA ASP A 328 -2.16 -20.51 -22.86
C ASP A 328 -3.66 -20.45 -23.15
N ALA A 329 -4.44 -19.82 -22.25
CA ALA A 329 -5.87 -19.57 -22.45
C ALA A 329 -6.12 -18.69 -23.68
N THR A 330 -5.31 -17.67 -23.87
CA THR A 330 -5.42 -16.73 -24.99
C THR A 330 -5.14 -17.43 -26.33
N LYS A 331 -4.10 -18.28 -26.40
CA LYS A 331 -3.78 -19.08 -27.59
C LYS A 331 -4.96 -19.96 -28.00
N VAL A 332 -5.59 -20.66 -27.04
CA VAL A 332 -6.73 -21.54 -27.36
C VAL A 332 -8.00 -20.77 -27.70
N LEU A 333 -8.30 -19.66 -27.01
CA LEU A 333 -9.43 -18.78 -27.34
C LEU A 333 -9.30 -18.20 -28.75
N TYR A 334 -8.08 -17.85 -29.15
CA TYR A 334 -7.80 -17.44 -30.51
C TYR A 334 -8.05 -18.59 -31.51
N LYS A 335 -7.51 -19.79 -31.26
CA LYS A 335 -7.73 -20.97 -32.12
C LYS A 335 -9.23 -21.33 -32.23
N ALA A 336 -10.00 -21.04 -31.19
CA ALA A 336 -11.45 -21.19 -31.18
C ALA A 336 -12.19 -20.11 -32.00
N GLY A 337 -11.53 -19.02 -32.41
CA GLY A 337 -12.12 -17.89 -33.11
C GLY A 337 -12.93 -16.95 -32.20
N LEU A 338 -12.67 -16.97 -30.90
CA LEU A 338 -13.36 -16.12 -29.91
C LEU A 338 -12.71 -14.73 -29.77
N LEU A 339 -11.41 -14.62 -30.06
CA LEU A 339 -10.66 -13.37 -30.01
C LEU A 339 -10.49 -12.78 -31.41
N SER A 340 -10.43 -11.44 -31.50
CA SER A 340 -10.21 -10.77 -32.79
C SER A 340 -8.81 -11.00 -33.37
N THR A 341 -8.69 -10.82 -34.69
CA THR A 341 -7.39 -10.88 -35.39
C THR A 341 -6.42 -9.81 -34.92
N ASP A 342 -6.91 -8.60 -34.59
CA ASP A 342 -6.07 -7.51 -34.06
C ASP A 342 -5.48 -7.91 -32.71
N PHE A 343 -6.28 -8.53 -31.85
CA PHE A 343 -5.81 -9.07 -30.57
C PHE A 343 -4.72 -10.11 -30.79
N LYS A 344 -4.93 -11.03 -31.73
CA LYS A 344 -3.93 -12.06 -32.07
C LYS A 344 -2.59 -11.48 -32.49
N GLN A 345 -2.57 -10.50 -33.39
CA GLN A 345 -1.31 -9.92 -33.87
C GLN A 345 -0.46 -9.36 -32.72
N ILE A 346 -1.10 -8.76 -31.72
CA ILE A 346 -0.43 -8.24 -30.53
C ILE A 346 0.06 -9.38 -29.64
N ILE A 347 -0.73 -10.43 -29.46
CA ILE A 347 -0.35 -11.61 -28.67
C ILE A 347 0.78 -12.41 -29.31
N ASP A 348 0.75 -12.62 -30.63
CA ASP A 348 1.83 -13.30 -31.35
C ASP A 348 3.14 -12.54 -31.20
N LYS A 349 3.11 -11.20 -31.33
CA LYS A 349 4.26 -10.33 -31.05
C LYS A 349 4.74 -10.47 -29.61
N LEU A 350 3.82 -10.49 -28.64
CA LEU A 350 4.16 -10.63 -27.24
C LEU A 350 4.81 -11.98 -26.96
N ILE A 351 4.22 -13.08 -27.43
CA ILE A 351 4.76 -14.44 -27.29
C ILE A 351 6.16 -14.51 -27.91
N ASN A 352 6.33 -14.04 -29.15
CA ASN A 352 7.63 -14.08 -29.80
C ASN A 352 8.69 -13.25 -29.06
N THR A 353 8.29 -12.14 -28.42
CA THR A 353 9.17 -11.29 -27.61
C THR A 353 9.52 -11.93 -26.26
N VAL A 354 8.59 -12.65 -25.64
CA VAL A 354 8.81 -13.34 -24.35
C VAL A 354 9.65 -14.60 -24.52
N TYR A 355 9.39 -15.42 -25.55
CA TYR A 355 10.07 -16.69 -25.78
C TYR A 355 11.45 -16.57 -26.44
N THR A 356 11.81 -15.40 -27.00
CA THR A 356 13.20 -15.13 -27.41
C THR A 356 14.09 -14.75 -26.23
N VAL A 357 13.51 -14.46 -25.05
CA VAL A 357 14.22 -13.99 -23.84
C VAL A 357 14.27 -15.11 -22.79
N ASP A 358 14.57 -16.34 -23.22
CA ASP A 358 14.76 -17.50 -22.33
C ASP A 358 16.09 -17.45 -21.54
N THR A 359 16.81 -16.32 -21.55
CA THR A 359 18.18 -16.23 -21.00
C THR A 359 18.44 -15.09 -20.00
N ILE A 360 17.50 -14.19 -19.67
CA ILE A 360 17.80 -13.10 -18.73
C ILE A 360 16.67 -12.87 -17.73
N PHE A 361 16.63 -13.73 -16.71
CA PHE A 361 15.86 -13.51 -15.48
C PHE A 361 16.49 -12.44 -14.56
N LYS A 362 17.03 -11.36 -15.13
CA LYS A 362 17.51 -10.19 -14.40
C LYS A 362 17.02 -8.89 -15.02
N THR A 363 15.94 -8.43 -14.42
CA THR A 363 15.65 -7.05 -13.99
C THR A 363 14.75 -6.11 -14.79
N LEU A 364 14.58 -6.18 -16.12
CA LEU A 364 13.70 -5.19 -16.80
C LEU A 364 13.00 -5.81 -18.02
N ILE A 365 11.67 -5.73 -18.07
CA ILE A 365 10.88 -5.96 -19.30
C ILE A 365 11.46 -5.08 -20.41
N HIS A 366 11.76 -5.65 -21.58
CA HIS A 366 12.21 -4.89 -22.74
C HIS A 366 11.15 -3.85 -23.16
N HIS A 367 11.59 -2.67 -23.62
CA HIS A 367 10.70 -1.56 -23.97
C HIS A 367 9.57 -1.96 -24.93
N GLU A 368 9.87 -2.81 -25.92
CA GLU A 368 8.88 -3.36 -26.87
C GLU A 368 7.82 -4.24 -26.20
N GLU A 369 8.21 -5.10 -25.25
CA GLU A 369 7.24 -5.91 -24.50
C GLU A 369 6.31 -5.02 -23.66
N ARG A 370 6.83 -3.95 -23.05
CA ARG A 370 5.99 -2.98 -22.31
C ARG A 370 4.98 -2.29 -23.22
N LYS A 371 5.37 -1.92 -24.42
CA LYS A 371 4.48 -1.33 -25.42
C LYS A 371 3.36 -2.28 -25.80
N LEU A 372 3.66 -3.56 -26.01
CA LEU A 372 2.65 -4.58 -26.30
C LEU A 372 1.70 -4.75 -25.11
N TRP A 373 2.21 -4.82 -23.88
CA TRP A 373 1.35 -4.84 -22.69
C TRP A 373 0.49 -3.59 -22.55
N MET A 374 1.03 -2.41 -22.84
CA MET A 374 0.28 -1.16 -22.88
C MET A 374 -0.85 -1.20 -23.92
N GLN A 375 -0.58 -1.72 -25.11
CA GLN A 375 -1.62 -1.93 -26.13
C GLN A 375 -2.68 -2.93 -25.63
N ILE A 376 -2.27 -3.98 -24.92
CA ILE A 376 -3.22 -4.95 -24.35
C ILE A 376 -4.12 -4.33 -23.29
N LEU A 377 -3.50 -3.69 -22.30
CA LEU A 377 -4.18 -3.18 -21.12
C LEU A 377 -4.93 -1.88 -21.40
N CYS A 378 -4.41 -1.03 -22.28
CA CYS A 378 -4.98 0.31 -22.55
C CYS A 378 -5.64 0.42 -23.92
N GLY A 379 -5.56 -0.62 -24.76
CA GLY A 379 -6.12 -0.64 -26.11
C GLY A 379 -7.64 -0.49 -26.14
N PHE A 380 -8.12 0.13 -27.22
CA PHE A 380 -9.55 0.19 -27.53
C PHE A 380 -9.94 -1.03 -28.38
N TRP A 381 -10.42 -2.06 -27.70
CA TRP A 381 -10.84 -3.31 -28.34
C TRP A 381 -12.26 -3.20 -28.87
N GLN A 382 -12.47 -3.41 -30.17
CA GLN A 382 -13.81 -3.33 -30.77
C GLN A 382 -14.69 -4.53 -30.40
N ASN A 383 -14.10 -5.73 -30.33
CA ASN A 383 -14.81 -6.95 -29.98
C ASN A 383 -15.16 -6.96 -28.48
N LEU A 384 -16.43 -7.26 -28.17
CA LEU A 384 -16.95 -7.27 -26.80
C LEU A 384 -16.29 -8.34 -25.92
N PHE A 385 -15.95 -9.49 -26.49
CA PHE A 385 -15.30 -10.60 -25.78
C PHE A 385 -13.85 -10.25 -25.46
N ASP A 386 -13.09 -9.66 -26.39
CA ASP A 386 -11.72 -9.17 -26.14
C ASP A 386 -11.70 -8.21 -24.94
N ARG A 387 -12.65 -7.26 -24.91
CA ARG A 387 -12.79 -6.31 -23.79
C ARG A 387 -13.00 -7.02 -22.46
N VAL A 388 -13.90 -8.00 -22.41
CA VAL A 388 -14.14 -8.78 -21.18
C VAL A 388 -12.88 -9.55 -20.79
N TRP A 389 -12.22 -10.20 -21.75
CA TRP A 389 -11.02 -11.01 -21.52
C TRP A 389 -9.86 -10.19 -20.94
N VAL A 390 -9.61 -9.01 -21.49
CA VAL A 390 -8.57 -8.08 -21.00
C VAL A 390 -8.87 -7.59 -19.58
N ILE A 391 -10.14 -7.26 -19.27
CA ILE A 391 -10.49 -6.84 -17.91
C ILE A 391 -10.37 -8.00 -16.91
N CYS A 392 -10.71 -9.23 -17.31
CA CYS A 392 -10.50 -10.41 -16.48
C CYS A 392 -9.00 -10.57 -16.15
N LEU A 393 -8.14 -10.47 -17.16
CA LEU A 393 -6.68 -10.51 -16.98
C LEU A 393 -6.19 -9.46 -15.98
N LYS A 394 -6.59 -8.20 -16.18
CA LYS A 394 -6.24 -7.11 -15.27
C LYS A 394 -6.60 -7.43 -13.84
N LYS A 395 -7.79 -7.99 -13.63
CA LYS A 395 -8.24 -8.34 -12.28
C LYS A 395 -7.36 -9.43 -11.68
N PHE A 396 -7.10 -10.52 -12.39
CA PHE A 396 -6.21 -11.57 -11.91
C PHE A 396 -4.80 -11.05 -11.60
N PHE A 397 -4.24 -10.17 -12.43
CA PHE A 397 -2.96 -9.54 -12.10
C PHE A 397 -3.01 -8.68 -10.84
N CYS A 398 -4.05 -7.87 -10.68
CA CYS A 398 -4.23 -7.07 -9.46
C CYS A 398 -4.29 -7.93 -8.19
N GLU A 399 -4.88 -9.11 -8.25
CA GLU A 399 -4.95 -10.06 -7.12
C GLU A 399 -3.63 -10.80 -6.91
N ALA A 400 -2.92 -11.13 -8.00
CA ALA A 400 -1.61 -11.76 -7.95
C ALA A 400 -0.56 -10.88 -7.24
N PHE A 401 -0.70 -9.55 -7.27
CA PHE A 401 0.13 -8.64 -6.45
C PHE A 401 0.02 -8.94 -4.95
N ASP A 402 -1.16 -9.36 -4.51
CA ASP A 402 -1.44 -9.76 -3.13
C ASP A 402 -1.26 -11.28 -2.92
N LYS A 403 -0.59 -11.94 -3.88
CA LYS A 403 -0.30 -13.39 -3.91
C LYS A 403 -1.55 -14.26 -3.92
N LEU A 404 -2.65 -13.75 -4.48
CA LEU A 404 -3.89 -14.49 -4.65
C LEU A 404 -4.02 -14.96 -6.10
N ASP A 405 -4.39 -16.23 -6.29
CA ASP A 405 -4.71 -16.84 -7.59
C ASP A 405 -6.22 -16.78 -7.91
N ILE A 406 -7.01 -16.15 -7.03
CA ILE A 406 -8.46 -16.02 -7.12
C ILE A 406 -8.85 -14.56 -7.31
N ALA A 407 -9.71 -14.30 -8.29
CA ALA A 407 -10.25 -12.97 -8.58
C ALA A 407 -11.72 -12.83 -8.22
N ALA A 408 -12.04 -11.87 -7.37
CA ALA A 408 -13.41 -11.45 -7.10
C ALA A 408 -13.90 -10.50 -8.19
N MET A 409 -14.89 -10.92 -8.98
CA MET A 409 -15.43 -10.17 -10.12
C MET A 409 -16.95 -10.25 -10.15
N SER A 410 -17.64 -9.17 -9.75
CA SER A 410 -19.07 -9.09 -10.02
C SER A 410 -19.31 -8.78 -11.50
N ASN A 411 -20.38 -9.35 -12.07
CA ASN A 411 -20.81 -9.06 -13.44
C ASN A 411 -20.99 -7.55 -13.69
N ARG A 412 -21.54 -6.81 -12.72
CA ARG A 412 -21.71 -5.34 -12.78
C ARG A 412 -20.38 -4.60 -12.85
N TRP A 413 -19.42 -4.98 -12.01
CA TRP A 413 -18.08 -4.38 -12.04
C TRP A 413 -17.40 -4.67 -13.38
N LEU A 414 -17.39 -5.92 -13.82
CA LEU A 414 -16.77 -6.34 -15.07
C LEU A 414 -17.41 -5.62 -16.26
N ALA A 415 -18.75 -5.54 -16.30
CA ALA A 415 -19.48 -4.86 -17.36
C ALA A 415 -19.14 -3.37 -17.44
N ARG A 416 -19.05 -2.68 -16.30
CA ARG A 416 -18.66 -1.27 -16.23
C ARG A 416 -17.23 -1.06 -16.75
N GLN A 417 -16.28 -1.84 -16.25
CA GLN A 417 -14.88 -1.74 -16.65
C GLN A 417 -14.67 -2.09 -18.13
N ALA A 418 -15.31 -3.15 -18.59
CA ALA A 418 -15.27 -3.57 -19.98
C ALA A 418 -16.22 -2.76 -20.86
N LYS A 419 -16.96 -1.77 -20.34
CA LYS A 419 -17.98 -0.93 -21.04
C LYS A 419 -19.11 -1.72 -21.75
N VAL A 420 -19.38 -2.96 -21.36
CA VAL A 420 -20.40 -3.85 -21.98
C VAL A 420 -21.69 -3.90 -21.14
N ARG A 421 -22.75 -4.53 -21.66
CA ARG A 421 -23.94 -4.83 -20.85
C ARG A 421 -23.63 -5.91 -19.81
N SER A 422 -24.25 -5.84 -18.64
CA SER A 422 -24.08 -6.82 -17.55
C SER A 422 -24.35 -8.26 -17.99
N GLU A 423 -25.40 -8.46 -18.79
CA GLU A 423 -25.73 -9.77 -19.36
C GLU A 423 -24.61 -10.31 -20.26
N THR A 424 -24.01 -9.45 -21.09
CA THR A 424 -22.89 -9.83 -21.97
C THR A 424 -21.67 -10.23 -21.15
N ALA A 425 -21.31 -9.46 -20.12
CA ALA A 425 -20.21 -9.81 -19.22
C ALA A 425 -20.45 -11.16 -18.52
N ASN A 426 -21.66 -11.39 -18.02
CA ASN A 426 -22.03 -12.64 -17.36
C ASN A 426 -21.95 -13.84 -18.31
N LYS A 427 -22.49 -13.71 -19.53
CA LYS A 427 -22.43 -14.77 -20.55
C LYS A 427 -20.99 -15.07 -20.99
N ALA A 428 -20.14 -14.06 -21.12
CA ALA A 428 -18.73 -14.24 -21.42
C ALA A 428 -18.00 -14.98 -20.30
N LEU A 429 -18.20 -14.60 -19.02
CA LEU A 429 -17.64 -15.33 -17.87
C LEU A 429 -18.12 -16.77 -17.82
N ASN A 430 -19.42 -17.01 -17.99
CA ASN A 430 -19.96 -18.36 -17.99
C ASN A 430 -19.42 -19.20 -19.15
N LEU A 431 -19.22 -18.61 -20.34
CA LEU A 431 -18.59 -19.30 -21.45
C LEU A 431 -17.15 -19.71 -21.09
N LEU A 432 -16.35 -18.79 -20.53
CA LEU A 432 -15.00 -19.12 -20.04
C LEU A 432 -15.01 -20.24 -19.00
N CYS A 433 -16.04 -20.29 -18.14
CA CYS A 433 -16.20 -21.37 -17.16
C CYS A 433 -16.55 -22.71 -17.81
N VAL A 434 -17.50 -22.72 -18.74
CA VAL A 434 -17.90 -23.94 -19.48
C VAL A 434 -16.71 -24.51 -20.26
N LEU A 435 -15.88 -23.63 -20.85
CA LEU A 435 -14.67 -24.03 -21.55
C LEU A 435 -13.58 -24.58 -20.62
N GLY A 436 -13.70 -24.43 -19.29
CA GLY A 436 -12.68 -24.87 -18.33
C GLY A 436 -11.50 -23.92 -18.20
N ILE A 437 -11.62 -22.68 -18.71
CA ILE A 437 -10.58 -21.65 -18.58
C ILE A 437 -10.66 -20.99 -17.21
N LEU A 438 -11.89 -20.73 -16.75
CA LEU A 438 -12.18 -20.22 -15.42
C LEU A 438 -12.95 -21.26 -14.60
N GLU A 439 -12.78 -21.22 -13.30
CA GLU A 439 -13.59 -21.98 -12.35
C GLU A 439 -14.28 -21.03 -11.39
N LYS A 440 -15.59 -21.21 -11.17
CA LYS A 440 -16.31 -20.48 -10.13
C LYS A 440 -16.01 -21.08 -8.77
N CYS A 441 -15.37 -20.32 -7.89
CA CYS A 441 -15.11 -20.76 -6.53
C CYS A 441 -16.42 -20.81 -5.71
N GLU A 442 -16.35 -21.39 -4.51
CA GLU A 442 -17.49 -21.43 -3.59
C GLU A 442 -18.04 -20.04 -3.26
N ILE A 443 -19.35 -19.99 -3.03
CA ILE A 443 -20.05 -18.77 -2.65
C ILE A 443 -19.65 -18.42 -1.22
N VAL A 444 -19.05 -17.26 -1.04
CA VAL A 444 -18.72 -16.73 0.29
C VAL A 444 -19.85 -15.79 0.73
N MET A 445 -20.35 -15.97 1.96
CA MET A 445 -21.30 -15.06 2.60
C MET A 445 -20.56 -14.09 3.51
N TYR A 446 -20.83 -12.79 3.38
CA TYR A 446 -20.39 -11.77 4.34
C TYR A 446 -21.59 -11.26 5.12
N GLY A 447 -21.86 -11.88 6.27
CA GLY A 447 -23.12 -11.71 6.98
C GLY A 447 -24.28 -12.19 6.10
N ASN A 448 -25.29 -11.33 5.91
CA ASN A 448 -26.47 -11.64 5.09
C ASN A 448 -26.32 -11.24 3.61
N LYS A 449 -25.11 -10.91 3.15
CA LYS A 449 -24.86 -10.50 1.76
C LYS A 449 -23.96 -11.52 1.05
N LEU A 450 -24.40 -11.93 -0.14
CA LEU A 450 -23.57 -12.67 -1.07
C LEU A 450 -22.34 -11.83 -1.46
N ALA A 451 -21.15 -12.40 -1.27
CA ALA A 451 -19.93 -11.81 -1.83
C ALA A 451 -20.01 -11.76 -3.36
N ALA A 452 -19.17 -10.93 -3.97
CA ALA A 452 -18.99 -11.00 -5.42
C ALA A 452 -18.50 -12.41 -5.83
N ASP A 453 -18.94 -12.88 -7.00
CA ASP A 453 -18.46 -14.13 -7.57
C ASP A 453 -16.93 -14.14 -7.63
N ARG A 454 -16.34 -15.28 -7.26
CA ARG A 454 -14.90 -15.50 -7.22
C ARG A 454 -14.53 -16.52 -8.29
N PHE A 455 -13.44 -16.24 -8.99
CA PHE A 455 -12.99 -17.05 -10.11
C PHE A 455 -11.53 -17.44 -9.94
N LYS A 456 -11.19 -18.67 -10.32
CA LYS A 456 -9.82 -19.14 -10.43
C LYS A 456 -9.47 -19.32 -11.91
N LEU A 457 -8.25 -18.92 -12.30
CA LEU A 457 -7.72 -19.20 -13.63
C LEU A 457 -7.10 -20.60 -13.65
N CYS A 458 -7.62 -21.47 -14.53
CA CYS A 458 -7.26 -22.88 -14.58
C CYS A 458 -6.04 -23.14 -15.46
N SER A 459 -5.40 -24.30 -15.28
CA SER A 459 -4.47 -24.84 -16.26
C SER A 459 -5.24 -25.28 -17.51
N ILE A 460 -4.69 -25.01 -18.69
CA ILE A 460 -5.45 -25.08 -19.94
C ILE A 460 -5.19 -26.40 -20.67
N ASP A 461 -6.23 -27.22 -20.76
CA ASP A 461 -6.30 -28.32 -21.73
C ASP A 461 -6.88 -27.79 -23.04
N SER A 462 -5.99 -27.54 -24.01
CA SER A 462 -6.36 -26.93 -25.28
C SER A 462 -7.33 -27.78 -26.09
N ASP A 463 -7.20 -29.10 -26.06
CA ASP A 463 -8.04 -29.99 -26.85
C ASP A 463 -9.44 -30.09 -26.25
N LEU A 464 -9.53 -30.15 -24.91
CA LEU A 464 -10.81 -30.14 -24.21
C LEU A 464 -11.58 -28.84 -24.44
N VAL A 465 -10.91 -27.68 -24.37
CA VAL A 465 -11.53 -26.37 -24.65
C VAL A 465 -12.12 -26.35 -26.06
N LEU A 466 -11.34 -26.76 -27.07
CA LEU A 466 -11.79 -26.76 -28.46
C LEU A 466 -12.93 -27.75 -28.69
N LYS A 467 -12.84 -28.96 -28.13
CA LYS A 467 -13.88 -29.98 -28.19
C LYS A 467 -15.20 -29.47 -27.60
N ARG A 468 -15.16 -28.84 -26.42
CA ARG A 468 -16.35 -28.26 -25.77
C ARG A 468 -16.94 -27.13 -26.61
N TYR A 469 -16.12 -26.22 -27.14
CA TYR A 469 -16.62 -25.12 -27.96
C TYR A 469 -17.23 -25.58 -29.29
N GLN A 470 -16.62 -26.60 -29.92
CA GLN A 470 -17.18 -27.24 -31.11
C GLN A 470 -18.51 -27.95 -30.82
N ALA A 471 -18.60 -28.71 -29.72
CA ALA A 471 -19.84 -29.39 -29.31
C ALA A 471 -21.00 -28.42 -29.04
N LEU A 472 -20.71 -27.21 -28.53
CA LEU A 472 -21.69 -26.14 -28.39
C LEU A 472 -22.16 -25.54 -29.73
N GLY A 473 -21.53 -25.90 -30.85
CA GLY A 473 -21.82 -25.33 -32.17
C GLY A 473 -21.26 -23.92 -32.37
N LYS A 474 -20.19 -23.56 -31.63
CA LYS A 474 -19.54 -22.23 -31.67
C LYS A 474 -20.54 -21.06 -31.54
N PRO A 475 -21.36 -21.03 -30.47
CA PRO A 475 -22.48 -20.10 -30.37
C PRO A 475 -21.98 -18.66 -30.21
N SER A 476 -22.71 -17.70 -30.76
CA SER A 476 -22.53 -16.30 -30.37
C SER A 476 -22.92 -16.10 -28.91
N LEU A 477 -22.33 -15.11 -28.23
CA LEU A 477 -22.69 -14.79 -26.84
C LEU A 477 -24.19 -14.54 -26.66
N LYS A 478 -24.91 -14.05 -27.69
CA LYS A 478 -26.36 -13.85 -27.59
C LYS A 478 -27.11 -15.18 -27.43
N LYS A 479 -26.71 -16.21 -28.19
CA LYS A 479 -27.33 -17.53 -28.20
C LYS A 479 -26.87 -18.43 -27.05
N PHE A 480 -25.71 -18.15 -26.46
CA PHE A 480 -25.16 -18.91 -25.33
C PHE A 480 -26.04 -18.76 -24.06
N ASN A 481 -26.51 -19.88 -23.53
CA ASN A 481 -27.35 -19.96 -22.34
C ASN A 481 -27.22 -21.35 -21.68
N ARG A 482 -27.82 -21.52 -20.48
CA ARG A 482 -27.77 -22.78 -19.71
C ARG A 482 -28.32 -23.98 -20.48
N ASN A 483 -29.46 -23.84 -21.16
CA ASN A 483 -30.12 -24.95 -21.84
C ASN A 483 -29.25 -25.52 -22.96
N LEU A 484 -28.59 -24.63 -23.73
CA LEU A 484 -27.62 -25.06 -24.75
C LEU A 484 -26.48 -25.89 -24.13
N VAL A 485 -25.99 -25.49 -22.96
CA VAL A 485 -24.90 -26.19 -22.26
C VAL A 485 -25.37 -27.54 -21.74
N ALA A 486 -26.54 -27.59 -21.11
CA ALA A 486 -27.14 -28.84 -20.64
C ALA A 486 -27.37 -29.83 -21.78
N GLU A 487 -27.92 -29.38 -22.91
CA GLU A 487 -28.19 -30.20 -24.09
C GLU A 487 -26.91 -30.74 -24.74
N LYS A 488 -25.88 -29.90 -24.88
CA LYS A 488 -24.67 -30.26 -25.66
C LYS A 488 -23.55 -30.86 -24.84
N LEU A 489 -23.47 -30.53 -23.55
CA LEU A 489 -22.35 -30.90 -22.67
C LEU A 489 -22.80 -31.62 -21.38
N GLY A 490 -24.10 -31.71 -21.10
CA GLY A 490 -24.66 -32.35 -19.93
C GLY A 490 -25.04 -31.39 -18.80
N GLU A 491 -26.00 -31.81 -17.97
CA GLU A 491 -26.53 -31.02 -16.85
C GLU A 491 -25.47 -30.70 -15.79
N ASP A 492 -24.54 -31.62 -15.51
CA ASP A 492 -23.49 -31.41 -14.50
C ASP A 492 -22.64 -30.17 -14.79
N ILE A 493 -22.24 -29.97 -16.05
CA ILE A 493 -21.47 -28.78 -16.48
C ILE A 493 -22.35 -27.53 -16.43
N ALA A 494 -23.63 -27.66 -16.79
CA ALA A 494 -24.57 -26.56 -16.74
C ALA A 494 -24.79 -26.07 -15.30
N ASP A 495 -24.96 -26.98 -14.33
CA ASP A 495 -25.21 -26.64 -12.93
C ASP A 495 -23.96 -26.10 -12.22
N ALA A 496 -22.78 -26.63 -12.54
CA ALA A 496 -21.52 -26.10 -12.01
C ALA A 496 -21.32 -24.61 -12.35
N VAL A 497 -21.74 -24.18 -13.55
CA VAL A 497 -21.53 -22.81 -14.05
C VAL A 497 -22.73 -21.91 -13.78
N PHE A 498 -23.95 -22.36 -14.07
CA PHE A 498 -25.18 -21.57 -14.00
C PHE A 498 -25.92 -21.82 -12.69
N ARG A 499 -25.19 -21.76 -11.56
CA ARG A 499 -25.75 -21.92 -10.22
C ARG A 499 -27.02 -21.10 -10.09
N ARG A 500 -28.14 -21.78 -9.81
CA ARG A 500 -29.37 -21.10 -9.38
C ARG A 500 -29.01 -20.41 -8.06
N SER A 501 -29.37 -19.15 -7.92
CA SER A 501 -29.28 -18.45 -6.63
C SER A 501 -29.83 -19.39 -5.56
N ILE A 502 -29.00 -19.70 -4.56
CA ILE A 502 -29.44 -20.43 -3.37
C ILE A 502 -30.68 -19.65 -2.87
N PRO A 503 -31.85 -20.30 -2.72
CA PRO A 503 -33.09 -19.65 -2.32
C PRO A 503 -32.94 -18.78 -1.09
#